data_AF-A0ABD7F816-F1
#
_entry.id   AF-A0ABD7F816-F1
#
_cell.length_a   1.000
_cell.length_b   1.000
_cell.length_c   1.000
_cell.angle_alpha   90.00
_cell.angle_beta   90.00
_cell.angle_gamma   90.00
#
_symmetry.space_group_name_H-M   'P 1'
#
loop_
_entity.id
_entity.type
_entity.pdbx_description
1 polymer ?
#
loop_
_entity_poly.entity_id
_entity_poly.type
_entity_poly.pdbx_seq_one_letter_code
_entity_poly.pdbx_strand_id
1 'polypeptide(L)'
;MNNKKISRYEILKYLWEDGWRFLDNGQFTYLLLGNDDWDWNSASMSEQEIFDFLKIKSNSDEVIGFVMTWSDTNIGGDVLFFPNFEFLFSININIKEIYNKIVDINWYLIKLLPVFDKNGVLYNSIVYNEYR
;
A
#
# COMPACT_ATOMS: atom_id res chain seq x y z
N MET A 1 -27.74 -4.10 9.80
CA MET A 1 -26.32 -3.71 9.63
C MET A 1 -26.25 -2.82 8.41
N ASN A 2 -25.73 -1.60 8.54
CA ASN A 2 -25.51 -0.74 7.37
C ASN A 2 -24.43 -1.40 6.50
N ASN A 3 -24.80 -1.87 5.31
CA ASN A 3 -23.87 -2.30 4.27
C ASN A 3 -23.14 -1.07 3.70
N LYS A 4 -22.30 -0.42 4.51
CA LYS A 4 -21.42 0.62 4.02
C LYS A 4 -20.42 -0.04 3.09
N LYS A 5 -20.50 0.29 1.80
CA LYS A 5 -19.52 -0.16 0.81
C LYS A 5 -18.19 0.49 1.14
N ILE A 6 -17.18 -0.31 1.47
CA ILE A 6 -15.83 0.17 1.73
C ILE A 6 -15.23 0.75 0.46
N SER A 7 -14.54 1.88 0.58
CA SER A 7 -13.83 2.54 -0.51
C SER A 7 -12.33 2.24 -0.45
N ARG A 8 -11.64 2.35 -1.60
CA ARG A 8 -10.17 2.26 -1.65
C ARG A 8 -9.51 3.29 -0.73
N TYR A 9 -10.06 4.50 -0.67
CA TYR A 9 -9.57 5.55 0.21
C TYR A 9 -9.65 5.18 1.70
N GLU A 10 -10.71 4.51 2.14
CA GLU A 10 -10.82 4.03 3.52
C GLU A 10 -9.78 2.96 3.84
N ILE A 11 -9.51 2.03 2.91
CA ILE A 11 -8.45 1.02 3.08
C ILE A 11 -7.08 1.68 3.26
N LEU A 12 -6.78 2.72 2.46
CA LEU A 12 -5.53 3.49 2.60
C LEU A 12 -5.44 4.20 3.96
N LYS A 13 -6.54 4.73 4.48
CA LYS A 13 -6.55 5.29 5.84
C LYS A 13 -6.26 4.23 6.90
N TYR A 14 -6.88 3.06 6.80
CA TYR A 14 -6.64 1.98 7.75
C TYR A 14 -5.18 1.56 7.77
N LEU A 15 -4.54 1.43 6.61
CA LEU A 15 -3.10 1.16 6.51
C LEU A 15 -2.29 2.23 7.26
N TRP A 16 -2.59 3.50 7.03
CA TRP A 16 -1.90 4.61 7.69
C TRP A 16 -2.11 4.62 9.21
N GLU A 17 -3.34 4.43 9.67
CA GLU A 17 -3.67 4.40 11.09
C GLU A 17 -2.96 3.25 11.82
N ASP A 18 -2.56 2.20 11.09
CA ASP A 18 -1.98 0.96 11.63
C ASP A 18 -0.49 0.78 11.39
N GLY A 19 0.24 1.88 11.21
CA GLY A 19 1.70 1.88 11.22
C GLY A 19 2.35 1.78 9.85
N TRP A 20 1.58 1.59 8.77
CA TRP A 20 2.11 1.82 7.42
C TRP A 20 2.21 3.32 7.15
N ARG A 21 3.24 3.72 6.42
CA ARG A 21 3.47 5.09 5.97
C ARG A 21 3.65 5.05 4.47
N PHE A 22 3.19 6.10 3.80
CA PHE A 22 3.34 6.24 2.35
C PHE A 22 4.60 7.03 2.01
N LEU A 23 5.66 6.86 2.78
CA LEU A 23 6.88 7.64 2.62
C LEU A 23 8.06 6.70 2.45
N ASP A 24 8.92 6.98 1.50
CA ASP A 24 10.26 6.41 1.41
C ASP A 24 11.28 7.54 1.57
N ASN A 25 12.11 7.43 2.60
CA ASN A 25 13.11 8.45 2.95
C ASN A 25 12.52 9.88 3.03
N GLY A 26 11.28 9.99 3.50
CA GLY A 26 10.56 11.26 3.65
C GLY A 26 9.93 11.82 2.37
N GLN A 27 10.01 11.11 1.25
CA GLN A 27 9.33 11.47 0.00
C GLN A 27 8.09 10.61 -0.21
N PHE A 28 7.03 11.21 -0.75
CA PHE A 28 5.90 10.46 -1.29
C PHE A 28 6.24 10.08 -2.73
N THR A 29 6.38 8.79 -2.99
CA THR A 29 6.63 8.23 -4.32
C THR A 29 5.36 7.58 -4.84
N TYR A 30 4.90 7.97 -6.03
CA TYR A 30 3.57 7.66 -6.54
C TYR A 30 3.50 7.64 -8.08
N LEU A 31 2.50 6.94 -8.61
CA LEU A 31 2.14 7.00 -10.03
C LEU A 31 1.29 8.24 -10.32
N LEU A 32 1.54 8.95 -11.43
CA LEU A 32 0.77 10.12 -11.86
C LEU A 32 -0.68 9.77 -12.25
N LEU A 33 -1.55 10.79 -12.28
CA LEU A 33 -2.94 10.66 -12.76
C LEU A 33 -2.97 10.68 -14.30
N GLY A 34 -3.88 9.90 -14.90
CA GLY A 34 -4.19 9.97 -16.33
C GLY A 34 -3.05 9.60 -17.27
N ASN A 35 -2.05 8.84 -16.81
CA ASN A 35 -0.89 8.46 -17.61
C ASN A 35 -0.81 6.93 -17.75
N ASP A 36 -0.91 6.45 -19.00
CA ASP A 36 -0.78 5.03 -19.36
C ASP A 36 0.69 4.53 -19.30
N ASP A 37 1.66 5.44 -19.15
CA ASP A 37 3.09 5.14 -19.22
C ASP A 37 3.72 4.64 -17.90
N TRP A 38 2.93 4.43 -16.84
CA TRP A 38 3.40 3.94 -15.53
C TRP A 38 4.53 4.78 -14.91
N ASP A 39 4.54 6.08 -15.19
CA ASP A 39 5.57 7.01 -14.71
C ASP A 39 5.47 7.26 -13.19
N TRP A 40 6.45 6.73 -12.46
CA TRP A 40 6.64 6.98 -11.04
C TRP A 40 7.31 8.33 -10.79
N ASN A 41 6.77 9.08 -9.85
CA ASN A 41 7.25 10.39 -9.44
C ASN A 41 7.47 10.41 -7.92
N SER A 42 8.34 11.31 -7.46
CA SER A 42 8.62 11.48 -6.03
C SER A 42 8.58 12.95 -5.68
N ALA A 43 7.91 13.30 -4.59
CA ALA A 43 7.85 14.66 -4.10
C ALA A 43 7.74 14.72 -2.58
N SER A 44 8.24 15.82 -2.01
CA SER A 44 7.99 16.17 -0.62
C SER A 44 6.56 16.69 -0.50
N MET A 45 5.70 15.94 0.17
CA MET A 45 4.31 16.30 0.42
C MET A 45 3.99 16.16 1.90
N SER A 46 3.16 17.06 2.41
CA SER A 46 2.54 16.92 3.73
C SER A 46 1.55 15.76 3.74
N GLU A 47 1.24 15.26 4.95
CA GLU A 47 0.22 14.22 5.14
C GLU A 47 -1.11 14.59 4.49
N GLN A 48 -1.54 15.85 4.63
CA GLN A 48 -2.79 16.33 4.04
C GLN A 48 -2.75 16.27 2.51
N GLU A 49 -1.65 16.71 1.88
CA GLU A 49 -1.48 16.65 0.42
C GLU A 49 -1.50 15.22 -0.11
N ILE A 50 -0.84 14.28 0.61
CA ILE A 50 -0.85 12.85 0.28
C ILE A 50 -2.28 12.32 0.33
N PHE A 51 -3.03 12.60 1.40
CA PHE A 51 -4.39 12.10 1.53
C PHE A 51 -5.37 12.73 0.54
N ASP A 52 -5.20 14.01 0.19
CA ASP A 52 -6.01 14.65 -0.85
C ASP A 52 -5.74 14.03 -2.22
N PHE A 53 -4.46 13.78 -2.54
CA PHE A 53 -4.06 13.06 -3.74
C PHE A 53 -4.67 11.65 -3.80
N LEU A 54 -4.50 10.86 -2.74
CA LEU A 54 -5.02 9.50 -2.65
C LEU A 54 -6.55 9.45 -2.70
N LYS A 55 -7.23 10.47 -2.16
CA LYS A 55 -8.70 10.60 -2.25
C LYS A 55 -9.16 10.82 -3.67
N ILE A 56 -8.50 11.71 -4.42
CA ILE A 56 -8.78 11.96 -5.83
C ILE A 56 -8.56 10.67 -6.65
N LYS A 57 -7.39 10.05 -6.49
CA LYS A 57 -7.02 8.77 -7.13
C LYS A 57 -7.98 7.63 -6.81
N SER A 58 -8.47 7.55 -5.57
CA SER A 58 -9.41 6.51 -5.16
C SER A 58 -10.78 6.61 -5.84
N ASN A 59 -11.16 7.81 -6.27
CA ASN A 59 -12.44 8.09 -6.94
C ASN A 59 -12.36 8.01 -8.47
N SER A 60 -11.18 7.82 -9.05
CA SER A 60 -11.01 7.52 -10.49
C SER A 60 -11.03 6.01 -10.73
N ASP A 61 -11.13 5.60 -12.00
CA ASP A 61 -10.96 4.19 -12.42
C ASP A 61 -9.49 3.84 -12.69
N GLU A 62 -8.55 4.59 -12.11
CA GLU A 62 -7.11 4.38 -12.29
C GLU A 62 -6.48 3.55 -11.16
N VAL A 63 -5.34 2.93 -11.47
CA VAL A 63 -4.48 2.27 -10.47
C VAL A 63 -3.84 3.32 -9.57
N ILE A 64 -3.86 3.08 -8.25
CA ILE A 64 -3.11 3.90 -7.29
C ILE A 64 -1.77 3.23 -7.07
N GLY A 65 -0.71 3.79 -7.66
CA GLY A 65 0.67 3.40 -7.36
C GLY A 65 1.28 4.30 -6.31
N PHE A 66 1.85 3.72 -5.26
CA PHE A 66 2.59 4.44 -4.23
C PHE A 66 3.58 3.54 -3.51
N VAL A 67 4.59 4.12 -2.88
CA VAL A 67 5.50 3.39 -1.98
C VAL A 67 4.90 3.34 -0.58
N MET A 68 5.01 2.18 0.07
CA MET A 68 4.52 1.94 1.42
C MET A 68 5.59 1.28 2.28
N THR A 69 5.83 1.84 3.48
CA THR A 69 6.85 1.37 4.42
C THR A 69 6.29 1.29 5.84
N TRP A 70 6.86 0.41 6.66
CA TRP A 70 6.50 0.31 8.07
C TRP A 70 7.22 1.38 8.90
N SER A 71 6.46 2.14 9.69
CA SER A 71 6.89 3.36 10.39
C SER A 71 8.23 3.23 11.12
N ASP A 72 8.44 2.12 11.80
CA ASP A 72 9.56 1.97 12.74
C ASP A 72 10.85 1.50 12.05
N THR A 73 10.74 0.97 10.84
CA THR A 73 11.82 0.18 10.22
C THR A 73 12.13 0.57 8.78
N ASN A 74 11.28 1.38 8.15
CA ASN A 74 11.34 1.69 6.72
C ASN A 74 11.36 0.44 5.81
N ILE A 75 10.81 -0.68 6.29
CA ILE A 75 10.66 -1.94 5.53
C ILE A 75 9.35 -1.87 4.74
N GLY A 76 9.38 -2.23 3.46
CA GLY A 76 8.18 -2.25 2.64
C GLY A 76 8.49 -2.39 1.16
N GLY A 77 7.90 -1.51 0.36
CA GLY A 77 8.07 -1.54 -1.10
C GLY A 77 6.94 -0.86 -1.87
N ASP A 78 6.89 -1.17 -3.16
CA ASP A 78 5.94 -0.57 -4.09
C ASP A 78 4.56 -1.25 -3.99
N VAL A 79 3.51 -0.43 -3.99
CA VAL A 79 2.13 -0.89 -3.97
C VAL A 79 1.42 -0.44 -5.24
N LEU A 80 0.66 -1.35 -5.85
CA LEU A 80 -0.37 -1.03 -6.84
C LEU A 80 -1.73 -1.42 -6.27
N PHE A 81 -2.64 -0.46 -6.17
CA PHE A 81 -4.00 -0.66 -5.70
C PHE A 81 -5.01 -0.41 -6.82
N PHE A 82 -5.56 -1.50 -7.35
CA PHE A 82 -6.39 -1.50 -8.55
C PHE A 82 -7.85 -1.12 -8.25
N PRO A 83 -8.61 -0.59 -9.24
CA PRO A 83 -10.02 -0.24 -9.08
C PRO A 83 -10.93 -1.39 -8.65
N ASN A 84 -10.56 -2.63 -8.99
CA ASN A 84 -11.25 -3.86 -8.61
C ASN A 84 -10.93 -4.35 -7.18
N PHE A 85 -10.23 -3.55 -6.38
CA PHE A 85 -9.75 -3.87 -5.03
C PHE A 85 -8.63 -4.92 -4.95
N GLU A 86 -7.99 -5.28 -6.06
CA GLU A 86 -6.75 -6.04 -6.01
C GLU A 86 -5.62 -5.17 -5.44
N PHE A 87 -4.85 -5.72 -4.50
CA PHE A 87 -3.76 -5.03 -3.82
C PHE A 87 -2.47 -5.81 -4.06
N LEU A 88 -1.61 -5.29 -4.92
CA LEU A 88 -0.30 -5.87 -5.22
C LEU A 88 0.76 -5.14 -4.40
N PHE A 89 1.56 -5.89 -3.65
CA PHE A 89 2.65 -5.36 -2.84
C PHE A 89 3.97 -6.01 -3.26
N SER A 90 4.80 -5.26 -3.96
CA SER A 90 6.15 -5.65 -4.35
C SER A 90 7.10 -5.39 -3.19
N ILE A 91 7.58 -6.45 -2.55
CA ILE A 91 8.50 -6.37 -1.41
C ILE A 91 9.93 -6.09 -1.91
N ASN A 92 10.37 -4.84 -1.89
CA ASN A 92 11.67 -4.43 -2.46
C ASN A 92 12.41 -3.34 -1.68
N ILE A 93 11.89 -2.84 -0.56
CA ILE A 93 12.56 -1.83 0.30
C ILE A 93 12.90 -2.44 1.66
N ASN A 94 14.20 -2.38 2.01
CA ASN A 94 14.74 -2.88 3.29
C ASN A 94 14.18 -4.26 3.67
N ILE A 95 14.14 -5.18 2.70
CA ILE A 95 13.43 -6.46 2.78
C ILE A 95 13.70 -7.16 4.12
N LYS A 96 12.62 -7.52 4.83
CA LYS A 96 12.75 -8.34 6.03
C LYS A 96 13.08 -9.77 5.61
N GLU A 97 14.22 -10.27 6.04
CA GLU A 97 14.68 -11.63 5.76
C GLU A 97 14.73 -12.49 7.03
N ILE A 98 14.50 -13.80 6.87
CA ILE A 98 14.69 -14.80 7.92
C ILE A 98 16.17 -15.22 7.98
N TYR A 99 16.67 -15.75 6.87
CA TYR A 99 18.04 -16.27 6.71
C TYR A 99 18.37 -16.45 5.22
N ASN A 100 19.64 -16.30 4.81
CA ASN A 100 20.10 -16.51 3.44
C ASN A 100 19.21 -15.89 2.34
N LYS A 101 18.82 -14.62 2.52
CA LYS A 101 17.98 -13.89 1.57
C LYS A 101 16.58 -14.47 1.36
N ILE A 102 16.07 -15.26 2.31
CA ILE A 102 14.67 -15.71 2.32
C ILE A 102 13.81 -14.62 2.93
N VAL A 103 12.85 -14.10 2.15
CA VAL A 103 11.89 -13.08 2.59
C VAL A 103 11.03 -13.64 3.72
N ASP A 104 10.93 -12.90 4.82
CA ASP A 104 10.04 -13.21 5.94
C ASP A 104 8.62 -12.74 5.64
N ILE A 105 7.91 -13.49 4.79
CA ILE A 105 6.54 -13.14 4.39
C ILE A 105 5.58 -13.01 5.58
N ASN A 106 5.81 -13.77 6.66
CA ASN A 106 5.00 -13.70 7.87
C ASN A 106 5.07 -12.32 8.53
N TRP A 107 6.24 -11.68 8.51
CA TRP A 107 6.39 -10.32 9.05
C TRP A 107 5.45 -9.32 8.36
N TYR A 108 5.27 -9.45 7.03
CA TYR A 108 4.37 -8.59 6.24
C TYR A 108 2.91 -8.95 6.49
N LEU A 109 2.54 -10.24 6.45
CA LEU A 109 1.16 -10.68 6.65
C LEU A 109 0.62 -10.30 8.04
N ILE A 110 1.42 -10.48 9.09
CA ILE A 110 1.04 -10.11 10.47
C ILE A 110 0.84 -8.60 10.62
N LYS A 111 1.38 -7.77 9.71
CA LYS A 111 1.19 -6.30 9.72
C LYS A 111 0.09 -5.82 8.79
N LEU A 112 -0.25 -6.57 7.75
CA LEU A 112 -1.29 -6.20 6.79
C LEU A 112 -2.65 -6.75 7.19
N LEU A 113 -2.73 -8.04 7.51
CA LEU A 113 -4.02 -8.71 7.72
C LEU A 113 -4.80 -8.15 8.91
N PRO A 114 -4.19 -7.83 10.07
CA PRO A 114 -4.94 -7.23 11.17
C PRO A 114 -5.59 -5.88 10.83
N VAL A 115 -5.00 -5.11 9.91
CA VAL A 115 -5.58 -3.85 9.40
C VAL A 115 -6.91 -4.12 8.73
N PHE A 116 -6.97 -5.17 7.92
CA PHE A 116 -8.16 -5.57 7.19
C PHE A 116 -9.20 -6.20 8.12
N ASP A 117 -8.78 -7.17 8.93
CA ASP A 117 -9.66 -7.95 9.80
C ASP A 117 -10.44 -7.07 10.78
N LYS A 118 -9.76 -6.14 11.47
CA LYS A 118 -10.41 -5.30 12.49
C LYS A 118 -11.34 -4.24 11.90
N ASN A 119 -11.15 -3.90 10.64
CA ASN A 119 -11.98 -2.93 9.90
C ASN A 119 -13.07 -3.63 9.05
N GLY A 120 -13.23 -4.95 9.19
CA GLY A 120 -14.25 -5.72 8.47
C GLY A 120 -13.99 -5.84 6.97
N VAL A 121 -12.75 -5.67 6.53
CA VAL A 121 -12.34 -5.88 5.14
C VAL A 121 -12.11 -7.37 4.92
N LEU A 122 -12.97 -8.00 4.12
CA LEU A 122 -12.82 -9.41 3.75
C LEU A 122 -11.91 -9.53 2.53
N TYR A 123 -10.99 -10.50 2.55
CA TYR A 123 -10.16 -10.87 1.41
C TYR A 123 -10.50 -12.29 0.94
N ASN A 124 -10.51 -12.49 -0.37
CA ASN A 124 -10.87 -13.77 -0.97
C ASN A 124 -9.69 -14.74 -1.06
N SER A 125 -8.49 -14.21 -1.34
CA SER A 125 -7.28 -14.98 -1.53
C SER A 125 -6.05 -14.12 -1.30
N ILE A 126 -4.97 -14.73 -0.84
CA ILE A 126 -3.64 -14.13 -0.77
C ILE A 126 -2.72 -15.00 -1.62
N VAL A 127 -1.99 -14.39 -2.54
CA VAL A 127 -1.03 -15.08 -3.41
C VAL A 127 0.33 -14.46 -3.17
N TYR A 128 1.33 -15.31 -2.95
CA TYR A 128 2.72 -14.90 -2.81
C TYR A 128 3.57 -15.63 -3.85
N ASN A 129 4.38 -14.87 -4.57
CA ASN A 129 5.36 -15.39 -5.51
C ASN A 129 6.72 -14.74 -5.22
N GLU A 130 7.78 -15.53 -5.24
CA GLU A 130 9.15 -15.06 -5.12
C GLU A 130 9.89 -15.48 -6.39
N TYR A 131 10.42 -14.50 -7.13
CA TYR A 131 11.23 -14.75 -8.31
C TYR A 131 12.69 -14.45 -7.94
N ARG A 132 13.56 -15.46 -8.03
CA ARG A 132 15.00 -15.36 -7.79
C ARG A 132 15.79 -15.64 -9.04
#